data_AF-A0A2P2EDW8-F1
#
_entry.id   AF-A0A2P2EDW8-F1
#
_cell.length_a   1.000
_cell.length_b   1.000
_cell.length_c   1.000
_cell.angle_alpha   90.00
_cell.angle_beta   90.00
_cell.angle_gamma   90.00
#
_symmetry.space_group_name_H-M   'P 1'
#
loop_
_entity.id
_entity.type
_entity.pdbx_description
1 polymer ?
#
loop_
_entity_poly.entity_id
_entity_poly.type
_entity_poly.pdbx_seq_one_letter_code
_entity_poly.pdbx_strand_id
1 'polypeptide(L)'
;MSKIITSAQKDKGLRAEIERNQRTVVVISKEHFSGGSFVEIRIHYRPSGPQSALSPTKKGVTIPIGKADSIACAIKAIAGEPAELLINPQ
;
A
#
# COMPACT_ATOMS: atom_id res chain seq x y z
N MET A 1 18.06 1.72 3.04
CA MET A 1 17.01 2.70 3.39
C MET A 1 15.94 2.64 2.30
N SER A 2 14.71 2.28 2.65
CA SER A 2 13.59 2.26 1.70
C SER A 2 12.98 3.65 1.63
N LYS A 3 12.80 4.20 0.42
CA LYS A 3 12.16 5.49 0.21
C LYS A 3 10.65 5.27 0.09
N ILE A 4 9.86 5.92 0.96
CA ILE A 4 8.40 5.98 0.83
C ILE A 4 8.08 7.23 0.02
N ILE A 5 7.40 7.06 -1.11
CA ILE A 5 6.93 8.17 -1.95
C ILE A 5 5.41 8.16 -1.90
N THR A 6 4.82 9.19 -1.30
CA THR A 6 3.37 9.38 -1.31
C THR A 6 3.03 10.30 -2.47
N SER A 7 2.15 9.86 -3.37
CA SER A 7 1.67 10.69 -4.48
C SER A 7 0.16 10.58 -4.63
N ALA A 8 -0.50 11.72 -4.78
CA ALA A 8 -1.90 11.78 -5.17
C ALA A 8 -1.95 11.84 -6.71
N GLN A 9 -2.40 10.76 -7.37
CA GLN A 9 -2.73 10.84 -8.80
C GLN A 9 -4.20 11.27 -8.94
N LYS A 10 -4.43 12.31 -9.75
CA LYS A 10 -5.70 13.04 -9.92
C LYS A 10 -6.92 12.15 -10.25
N ASP A 11 -6.70 10.94 -10.79
CA ASP A 11 -7.75 10.00 -11.20
C ASP A 11 -7.72 8.62 -10.50
N LYS A 12 -6.75 8.34 -9.62
CA LYS A 12 -6.55 6.99 -9.03
C LYS A 12 -6.46 6.95 -7.50
N GLY A 13 -6.83 8.04 -6.84
CA GLY A 13 -6.80 8.12 -5.38
C GLY A 13 -5.38 8.22 -4.82
N LEU A 14 -5.30 8.26 -3.49
CA LEU A 14 -4.04 8.32 -2.75
C LEU A 14 -3.31 6.97 -2.86
N ARG A 15 -2.02 7.02 -3.21
CA ARG A 15 -1.15 5.85 -3.13
C ARG A 15 0.21 6.17 -2.53
N ALA A 16 0.79 5.17 -1.87
CA ALA A 16 2.16 5.17 -1.40
C ALA A 16 2.97 4.13 -2.18
N GLU A 17 4.22 4.44 -2.46
CA GLU A 17 5.16 3.58 -3.17
C GLU A 17 6.39 3.35 -2.31
N ILE A 18 6.80 2.08 -2.20
CA ILE A 18 7.98 1.65 -1.47
C ILE A 18 8.90 0.94 -2.45
N GLU A 19 10.04 1.55 -2.77
CA GLU A 19 11.01 0.92 -3.67
C GLU A 19 11.65 -0.31 -3.00
N ARG A 20 11.58 -1.47 -3.67
CA ARG A 20 12.36 -2.66 -3.26
C ARG A 20 13.71 -2.71 -3.95
N ASN A 21 13.72 -2.41 -5.25
CA ASN A 21 14.92 -2.31 -6.08
C ASN A 21 14.60 -1.55 -7.38
N GLN A 22 15.58 -1.45 -8.28
CA GLN A 22 15.43 -0.73 -9.56
C GLN A 22 14.26 -1.25 -10.43
N ARG A 23 13.87 -2.52 -10.30
CA ARG A 23 12.86 -3.16 -11.17
C ARG A 23 11.52 -3.41 -10.48
N THR A 24 11.43 -3.27 -9.16
CA THR A 24 10.22 -3.61 -8.40
C THR A 24 9.91 -2.60 -7.30
N VAL A 25 8.62 -2.32 -7.15
CA VAL A 25 8.06 -1.33 -6.22
C VAL A 25 6.85 -1.97 -5.54
N VAL A 26 6.71 -1.81 -4.23
CA VAL A 26 5.46 -2.13 -3.53
C VAL A 26 4.57 -0.90 -3.62
N VAL A 27 3.39 -1.05 -4.19
CA VAL A 27 2.38 0.00 -4.28
C VAL A 27 1.28 -0.30 -3.27
N ILE A 28 0.93 0.70 -2.48
CA ILE A 28 -0.16 0.68 -1.52
C ILE A 28 -1.19 1.70 -2.01
N SER A 29 -2.37 1.27 -2.44
CA SER A 29 -3.43 2.16 -2.95
C SER A 29 -4.76 1.89 -2.26
N LYS A 30 -5.63 2.90 -2.26
CA LYS A 30 -7.05 2.74 -1.92
C LYS A 30 -7.82 2.48 -3.21
N GLU A 31 -8.54 1.37 -3.25
CA GLU A 31 -9.34 0.95 -4.40
C GLU A 31 -10.82 0.82 -4.03
N HIS A 32 -11.70 1.08 -5.00
CA HIS A 32 -13.14 0.85 -4.88
C HIS A 32 -13.56 -0.20 -5.91
N PHE A 33 -14.17 -1.29 -5.46
CA PHE A 33 -14.59 -2.38 -6.33
C PHE A 33 -15.90 -3.00 -5.84
N SER A 34 -16.88 -3.14 -6.74
CA SER A 34 -18.18 -3.79 -6.46
C SER A 34 -18.88 -3.27 -5.19
N GLY A 35 -18.85 -1.96 -4.95
CA GLY A 35 -19.44 -1.32 -3.76
C GLY A 35 -18.60 -1.42 -2.48
N GLY A 36 -17.49 -2.14 -2.49
CA GLY A 36 -16.53 -2.23 -1.39
C GLY A 36 -15.36 -1.25 -1.55
N SER A 37 -14.78 -0.84 -0.43
CA SER A 37 -13.53 -0.08 -0.38
C SER A 37 -12.41 -0.95 0.20
N PHE A 38 -11.23 -0.90 -0.42
CA PHE A 38 -10.12 -1.77 -0.08
C PHE A 38 -8.81 -0.99 -0.03
N VAL A 39 -7.87 -1.47 0.78
CA VAL A 39 -6.45 -1.15 0.65
C VAL A 39 -5.81 -2.28 -0.13
N GLU A 40 -5.21 -1.97 -1.26
CA GLU A 40 -4.43 -2.93 -2.04
C GLU A 40 -2.94 -2.71 -1.77
N ILE A 41 -2.23 -3.79 -1.43
CA ILE A 41 -0.78 -3.79 -1.27
C ILE A 41 -0.21 -4.79 -2.27
N ARG A 42 0.41 -4.30 -3.34
CA ARG A 42 0.83 -5.14 -4.46
C ARG A 42 2.25 -4.82 -4.92
N ILE A 43 2.98 -5.85 -5.32
CA ILE A 43 4.26 -5.66 -6.00
C ILE A 43 3.97 -5.30 -7.45
N HIS A 44 4.52 -4.17 -7.89
CA HIS A 44 4.57 -3.75 -9.28
C HIS A 44 6.00 -3.93 -9.81
N TYR A 45 6.12 -4.14 -11.11
CA TYR A 45 7.40 -4.21 -11.79
C TYR A 45 7.51 -3.13 -12.88
N ARG A 46 8.75 -2.80 -13.21
CA ARG A 46 9.12 -1.87 -14.26
C ARG A 46 9.57 -2.65 -15.50
N PRO A 47 8.69 -2.85 -16.51
CA PRO A 47 8.98 -3.72 -17.65
C PRO A 47 10.25 -3.31 -18.41
N SER A 48 10.45 -2.01 -18.62
CA SER A 48 11.55 -1.46 -19.43
C SER A 48 12.58 -0.69 -18.60
N GLY A 49 12.68 -0.97 -17.29
CA GLY A 49 13.67 -0.34 -16.41
C GLY A 49 13.16 0.88 -15.62
N PRO A 50 14.04 1.59 -14.90
CA PRO A 50 13.67 2.51 -13.82
C PRO A 50 12.67 3.62 -14.19
N GLN A 51 12.65 4.06 -15.44
CA GLN A 51 11.76 5.12 -15.93
C GLN A 51 10.45 4.61 -16.53
N SER A 52 10.27 3.30 -16.63
CA SER A 52 9.04 2.72 -17.19
C SER A 52 7.89 2.74 -16.19
N ALA A 53 6.67 2.85 -16.72
CA ALA A 53 5.45 2.82 -15.94
C ALA A 53 5.32 1.50 -15.14
N LEU A 54 4.81 1.60 -13.92
CA LEU A 54 4.60 0.46 -13.04
C LEU A 54 3.47 -0.43 -13.56
N SER A 55 3.75 -1.73 -13.70
CA SER A 55 2.78 -2.76 -14.03
C SER A 55 2.52 -3.67 -12.83
N PRO A 56 1.26 -3.93 -12.44
CA PRO A 56 0.95 -4.78 -11.29
C PRO A 56 1.34 -6.24 -11.53
N THR A 57 1.74 -6.95 -10.48
CA THR A 57 1.93 -8.41 -10.51
C THR A 57 0.81 -9.12 -9.77
N LYS A 58 0.72 -10.45 -9.91
CA LYS A 58 -0.19 -11.27 -9.09
C LYS A 58 0.18 -11.31 -7.59
N LYS A 59 1.40 -10.87 -7.22
CA LYS A 59 1.89 -10.88 -5.83
C LYS A 59 1.42 -9.64 -5.08
N GLY A 60 0.41 -9.81 -4.24
CA GLY A 60 -0.16 -8.76 -3.41
C GLY A 60 -1.27 -9.28 -2.52
N VAL A 61 -1.77 -8.40 -1.66
CA VAL A 61 -2.91 -8.65 -0.79
C VAL A 61 -3.90 -7.50 -0.91
N THR A 62 -5.18 -7.82 -0.85
CA THR A 62 -6.28 -6.86 -0.81
C THR A 62 -6.91 -6.95 0.57
N ILE A 63 -7.00 -5.81 1.24
CA ILE A 63 -7.46 -5.69 2.63
C ILE A 63 -8.76 -4.88 2.60
N PRO A 64 -9.87 -5.36 3.19
CA PRO A 64 -11.06 -4.53 3.38
C PRO A 64 -10.72 -3.28 4.19
N ILE A 65 -11.19 -2.09 3.77
CA ILE A 65 -10.78 -0.82 4.38
C ILE A 65 -11.00 -0.79 5.90
N GLY A 66 -12.10 -1.39 6.39
CA GLY A 66 -12.43 -1.48 7.81
C GLY A 66 -11.51 -2.39 8.64
N LYS A 67 -10.55 -3.08 8.02
CA LYS A 67 -9.51 -3.88 8.69
C LYS A 67 -8.11 -3.27 8.58
N ALA A 68 -7.96 -2.18 7.82
CA ALA A 68 -6.65 -1.59 7.54
C ALA A 68 -5.93 -1.13 8.82
N ASP A 69 -6.64 -0.43 9.70
CA ASP A 69 -6.04 0.10 10.95
C ASP A 69 -5.60 -1.02 11.90
N SER A 70 -6.40 -2.09 12.03
CA SER A 70 -6.04 -3.24 12.86
C SER A 70 -4.79 -3.95 12.34
N ILE A 71 -4.66 -4.08 11.01
CA ILE A 71 -3.47 -4.68 10.39
C ILE A 71 -2.25 -3.76 10.57
N ALA A 72 -2.41 -2.46 10.41
CA ALA A 72 -1.32 -1.50 10.66
C ALA A 72 -0.82 -1.57 12.11
N CYS A 73 -1.74 -1.64 13.08
CA CYS A 73 -1.39 -1.83 14.49
C CYS A 73 -0.67 -3.16 14.74
N ALA A 74 -1.14 -4.26 14.16
CA ALA A 74 -0.50 -5.56 14.29
C ALA A 74 0.91 -5.58 13.68
N ILE A 75 1.11 -4.94 12.53
CA ILE A 75 2.44 -4.81 11.90
C ILE A 75 3.39 -4.03 12.80
N LYS A 76 2.94 -2.90 13.38
CA LYS A 76 3.75 -2.10 14.33
C LYS A 76 4.16 -2.92 15.56
N ALA A 77 3.21 -3.65 16.15
CA ALA A 77 3.49 -4.50 17.30
C ALA A 77 4.55 -5.58 16.98
N ILE A 78 4.45 -6.22 15.81
CA ILE A 78 5.44 -7.20 15.33
C ILE A 78 6.81 -6.53 15.09
N ALA A 79 6.82 -5.27 14.64
CA ALA A 79 8.03 -4.50 14.43
C ALA A 79 8.68 -3.99 15.75
N GLY A 80 8.06 -4.24 16.90
CA GLY A 80 8.53 -3.77 18.20
C GLY A 80 8.24 -2.29 18.47
N GLU A 81 7.38 -1.67 17.66
CA GLU A 81 6.89 -0.31 17.89
C GLU A 81 5.66 -0.35 18.83
N PRO A 82 5.48 0.65 19.72
CA PRO A 82 4.27 0.74 20.51
C PRO A 82 3.04 0.85 19.59
N ALA A 83 2.16 -0.14 19.65
CA ALA A 83 0.93 -0.19 18.87
C ALA A 83 -0.16 0.60 19.60
N GLU A 84 -0.18 1.92 19.44
CA GLU A 84 -1.33 2.72 19.85
C GLU A 84 -2.45 2.56 18.82
N LEU A 85 -3.57 1.93 19.22
CA LEU A 85 -4.81 2.02 18.46
C LEU A 85 -5.31 3.47 18.55
N LEU A 86 -5.48 4.14 17.40
CA LEU A 86 -6.41 5.27 17.30
C LEU A 86 -7.84 4.70 17.39
N ILE A 87 -8.28 4.41 18.61
CA ILE A 87 -9.69 4.13 18.88
C ILE A 87 -10.40 5.46 18.69
N ASN A 88 -11.06 5.67 17.55
CA ASN A 88 -12.10 6.68 17.48
C ASN A 88 -13.29 6.14 18.30
N PRO A 89 -13.64 6.72 19.46
CA PRO A 89 -14.92 6.40 20.08
C PRO A 89 -16.01 6.82 19.09
N GLN A 90 -16.84 5.84 18.71
CA GLN A 90 -18.11 6.08 18.00
C GLN A 90 -19.03 6.94 18.87
#